data_AF-A0A9P9HQ03-F1
#
_entry.id   AF-A0A9P9HQ03-F1
#
_cell.length_a   1.000
_cell.length_b   1.000
_cell.length_c   1.000
_cell.angle_alpha   90.00
_cell.angle_beta   90.00
_cell.angle_gamma   90.00
#
_symmetry.space_group_name_H-M   'P 1'
#
loop_
_entity.id
_entity.type
_entity.pdbx_description
1 polymer ?
#
loop_
_entity_poly.entity_id
_entity_poly.type
_entity_poly.pdbx_seq_one_letter_code
_entity_poly.pdbx_strand_id
1 'polypeptide(L)'
;IDIDAVTVVPYGAADSWARENPGSMIASYIEDAVKELENNPQHRDEINKLASAHILTMDVDEEKTFDACGAKLTGDGKLAIVFGADRLGSNTGDAFWHRNLEKGISLAPTTDVLSFYARKGIREDYEPDIASVQSDLKDILHKDITLHPNFEEFYEKLKQTKDGTDS
;
A
#
# COMPACT_ATOMS: atom_id res chain seq x y z
N ILE A 1 15.68 -3.33 9.59
CA ILE A 1 14.84 -4.54 9.81
C ILE A 1 14.90 -4.85 11.29
N ASP A 2 13.75 -5.03 11.92
CA ASP A 2 13.59 -5.30 13.35
C ASP A 2 12.49 -6.36 13.52
N ILE A 3 12.88 -7.63 13.39
CA ILE A 3 11.98 -8.78 13.46
C ILE A 3 12.49 -9.69 14.57
N ASP A 4 11.67 -9.89 15.61
CA ASP A 4 11.95 -10.86 16.66
C ASP A 4 11.30 -12.20 16.30
N ALA A 5 12.13 -13.15 15.85
CA ALA A 5 11.66 -14.49 15.51
C ALA A 5 10.99 -15.20 16.70
N VAL A 6 11.43 -14.93 17.93
CA VAL A 6 10.92 -15.61 19.14
C VAL A 6 9.47 -15.24 19.41
N THR A 7 9.05 -14.01 19.07
CA THR A 7 7.67 -13.54 19.28
C THR A 7 6.73 -14.01 18.18
N VAL A 8 7.19 -14.12 16.93
CA VAL A 8 6.33 -14.47 15.79
C VAL A 8 6.18 -15.98 15.57
N VAL A 9 7.24 -16.77 15.74
CA VAL A 9 7.24 -18.22 15.50
C VAL A 9 6.16 -18.99 16.27
N PRO A 10 5.78 -18.63 17.51
CA PRO A 10 4.66 -19.23 18.21
C PRO A 10 3.31 -19.22 17.46
N TYR A 11 3.12 -18.32 16.49
CA TYR A 11 1.91 -18.24 15.67
C TYR A 11 1.94 -19.11 14.41
N GLY A 12 3.04 -19.83 14.17
CA GLY A 12 3.10 -20.87 13.14
C GLY A 12 2.41 -22.15 13.62
N ALA A 13 1.64 -22.78 12.71
CA ALA A 13 1.05 -24.09 12.94
C ALA A 13 2.13 -25.14 13.29
N ALA A 14 1.77 -26.18 14.04
CA ALA A 14 2.73 -27.10 14.68
C ALA A 14 3.74 -27.73 13.71
N ASP A 15 3.29 -28.10 12.51
CA ASP A 15 4.10 -28.74 11.45
C ASP A 15 4.35 -27.76 10.27
N SER A 16 4.42 -26.46 10.55
CA SER A 16 4.62 -25.43 9.53
C SER A 16 6.08 -25.12 9.28
N TRP A 17 6.35 -24.61 8.08
CA TRP A 17 7.65 -24.04 7.71
C TRP A 17 8.16 -23.02 8.73
N ALA A 18 7.26 -22.26 9.35
CA ALA A 18 7.59 -21.29 10.39
C ALA A 18 8.17 -21.93 11.66
N ARG A 19 7.80 -23.17 12.00
CA ARG A 19 8.34 -23.92 13.15
C ARG A 19 9.63 -24.66 12.80
N GLU A 20 9.70 -25.24 11.61
CA GLU A 20 10.84 -26.05 11.18
C GLU A 20 12.04 -25.18 10.76
N ASN A 21 11.79 -24.10 10.02
CA ASN A 21 12.83 -23.27 9.40
C ASN A 21 12.49 -21.76 9.48
N PRO A 22 12.35 -21.20 10.70
CA PRO A 22 11.91 -19.82 10.90
C PRO A 22 12.77 -18.77 10.20
N GLY A 23 14.10 -18.98 10.16
CA GLY A 23 15.02 -18.08 9.48
C GLY A 23 14.79 -18.02 7.97
N SER A 24 14.55 -19.17 7.33
CA SER A 24 14.26 -19.24 5.90
C SER A 24 12.90 -18.63 5.55
N MET A 25 11.92 -18.79 6.44
CA MET A 25 10.60 -18.20 6.28
C MET A 25 10.66 -16.66 6.35
N ILE A 26 11.35 -16.12 7.35
CA ILE A 26 11.55 -14.66 7.49
C ILE A 26 12.35 -14.11 6.30
N ALA A 27 13.39 -14.82 5.85
CA ALA A 27 14.16 -14.43 4.69
C ALA A 27 13.29 -14.31 3.43
N SER A 28 12.38 -15.28 3.19
CA SER A 28 11.47 -15.22 2.04
C SER A 28 10.55 -14.00 2.06
N TYR A 29 9.96 -13.66 3.22
CA TYR A 29 9.17 -12.44 3.36
C TYR A 29 9.98 -11.17 3.04
N ILE A 30 11.23 -11.11 3.51
CA ILE A 30 12.12 -9.96 3.27
C ILE A 30 12.55 -9.88 1.81
N GLU A 31 12.88 -11.00 1.18
CA GLU A 31 13.27 -11.06 -0.23
C GLU A 31 12.15 -10.55 -1.14
N ASP A 32 10.91 -10.96 -0.88
CA ASP A 32 9.75 -10.47 -1.63
C ASP A 32 9.51 -8.97 -1.38
N ALA A 33 9.70 -8.49 -0.14
CA ALA A 33 9.65 -7.07 0.17
C ALA A 33 10.67 -6.26 -0.64
N VAL A 34 11.94 -6.69 -0.63
CA VAL A 34 13.02 -6.03 -1.36
C VAL A 34 12.72 -6.02 -2.85
N LYS A 35 12.35 -7.17 -3.42
CA LYS A 35 12.03 -7.30 -4.83
C LYS A 35 10.88 -6.38 -5.26
N GLU A 36 9.83 -6.26 -4.47
CA GLU A 36 8.69 -5.38 -4.78
C GLU A 36 9.12 -3.91 -4.77
N LEU A 37 9.88 -3.49 -3.75
CA LEU A 37 10.33 -2.09 -3.61
C LEU A 37 11.39 -1.69 -4.66
N GLU A 38 12.21 -2.64 -5.13
CA GLU A 38 13.17 -2.40 -6.22
C GLU A 38 12.46 -2.27 -7.58
N ASN A 39 11.49 -3.13 -7.85
CA ASN A 39 10.82 -3.16 -9.15
C ASN A 39 9.72 -2.09 -9.30
N ASN A 40 9.16 -1.60 -8.18
CA ASN A 40 8.04 -0.66 -8.19
C ASN A 40 8.41 0.64 -7.46
N PRO A 41 9.11 1.57 -8.13
CA PRO A 41 9.57 2.81 -7.49
C PRO A 41 8.41 3.67 -6.95
N GLN A 42 7.23 3.62 -7.58
CA GLN A 42 6.05 4.35 -7.12
C GLN A 42 5.54 3.84 -5.77
N HIS A 43 5.52 2.51 -5.56
CA HIS A 43 5.21 1.91 -4.26
C HIS A 43 6.28 2.26 -3.23
N ARG A 44 7.56 2.16 -3.61
CA ARG A 44 8.69 2.53 -2.74
C ARG A 44 8.60 3.98 -2.27
N ASP A 45 8.25 4.91 -3.15
CA ASP A 45 8.20 6.33 -2.81
C ASP A 45 7.01 6.62 -1.86
N GLU A 46 5.85 6.00 -2.07
CA GLU A 46 4.71 6.09 -1.14
C GLU A 46 5.05 5.48 0.24
N ILE A 47 5.71 4.32 0.25
CA ILE A 47 6.13 3.66 1.49
C ILE A 47 7.18 4.49 2.21
N ASN A 48 8.17 5.07 1.51
CA ASN A 48 9.18 5.94 2.12
C ASN A 48 8.56 7.18 2.77
N LYS A 49 7.46 7.68 2.21
CA LYS A 49 6.71 8.80 2.80
C LYS A 49 5.97 8.40 4.07
N LEU A 50 5.34 7.22 4.07
CA LEU A 50 4.47 6.77 5.17
C LEU A 50 5.23 6.05 6.29
N ALA A 51 6.24 5.25 5.95
CA ALA A 51 7.10 4.51 6.87
C ALA A 51 8.28 5.39 7.33
N SER A 52 7.99 6.49 8.03
CA SER A 52 8.99 7.47 8.47
C SER A 52 10.09 6.91 9.38
N ALA A 53 9.85 5.79 10.07
CA ALA A 53 10.86 5.11 10.87
C ALA A 53 11.87 4.34 10.01
N HIS A 54 11.52 4.01 8.76
CA HIS A 54 12.32 3.15 7.86
C HIS A 54 12.70 1.80 8.49
N ILE A 55 11.80 1.25 9.31
CA ILE A 55 11.94 -0.06 9.95
C ILE A 55 10.91 -1.01 9.35
N LEU A 56 11.38 -2.19 8.94
CA LEU A 56 10.54 -3.34 8.60
C LEU A 56 10.41 -4.25 9.83
N THR A 57 9.18 -4.54 10.21
CA THR A 57 8.79 -5.40 11.35
C THR A 57 7.89 -6.54 10.88
N MET A 58 7.53 -7.45 11.79
CA MET A 58 6.63 -8.56 11.51
C MET A 58 5.74 -8.83 12.73
N ASP A 59 4.44 -9.01 12.52
CA ASP A 59 3.47 -9.24 13.62
C ASP A 59 2.17 -9.93 13.15
N VAL A 60 1.31 -10.31 14.09
CA VAL A 60 0.00 -10.88 13.78
C VAL A 60 -0.97 -9.80 13.31
N ASP A 61 -1.75 -10.12 12.29
CA ASP A 61 -2.87 -9.28 11.86
C ASP A 61 -4.11 -9.51 12.73
N GLU A 62 -4.13 -8.93 13.93
CA GLU A 62 -5.26 -9.06 14.87
C GLU A 62 -6.59 -8.57 14.28
N GLU A 63 -6.53 -7.59 13.39
CA GLU A 63 -7.67 -6.96 12.73
C GLU A 63 -8.22 -7.81 11.57
N LYS A 64 -7.52 -8.88 11.18
CA LYS A 64 -7.86 -9.73 10.02
C LYS A 64 -8.07 -8.90 8.75
N THR A 65 -7.22 -7.90 8.59
CA THR A 65 -7.12 -7.04 7.42
C THR A 65 -6.80 -7.87 6.17
N PHE A 66 -5.96 -8.88 6.30
CA PHE A 66 -5.53 -9.77 5.22
C PHE A 66 -5.93 -11.22 5.50
N ASP A 67 -6.17 -11.99 4.44
CA ASP A 67 -6.63 -13.39 4.55
C ASP A 67 -5.51 -14.31 5.06
N ALA A 68 -4.32 -14.21 4.46
CA ALA A 68 -3.13 -14.99 4.85
C ALA A 68 -2.03 -14.08 5.42
N CYS A 69 -1.53 -13.17 4.60
CA CYS A 69 -0.57 -12.15 4.99
C CYS A 69 -0.71 -10.89 4.14
N GLY A 70 -0.08 -9.81 4.60
CA GLY A 70 -0.08 -8.50 3.97
C GLY A 70 1.06 -7.64 4.49
N ALA A 71 1.16 -6.42 3.97
CA ALA A 71 2.02 -5.38 4.51
C ALA A 71 1.14 -4.20 4.92
N LYS A 72 1.35 -3.63 6.11
CA LYS A 72 0.64 -2.43 6.56
C LYS A 72 1.56 -1.45 7.26
N LEU A 73 1.16 -0.18 7.27
CA LEU A 73 1.86 0.86 7.98
C LEU A 73 1.32 0.93 9.41
N THR A 74 2.23 0.99 10.35
CA THR A 74 1.94 1.12 11.78
C THR A 74 1.81 2.60 12.14
N GLY A 75 1.10 2.89 13.24
CA GLY A 75 0.91 4.27 13.71
C GLY A 75 2.21 5.00 14.10
N ASP A 76 3.28 4.24 14.41
CA ASP A 76 4.62 4.75 14.70
C ASP A 76 5.53 4.83 13.46
N GLY A 77 4.96 4.70 12.26
CA GLY A 77 5.67 4.93 11.00
C GLY A 77 6.59 3.80 10.58
N LYS A 78 6.35 2.56 11.03
CA LYS A 78 7.05 1.37 10.54
C LYS A 78 6.23 0.66 9.47
N LEU A 79 6.93 -0.06 8.59
CA LEU A 79 6.30 -1.04 7.71
C LEU A 79 6.26 -2.39 8.42
N ALA A 80 5.08 -2.98 8.56
CA ALA A 80 4.91 -4.28 9.20
C ALA A 80 4.44 -5.32 8.18
N ILE A 81 5.14 -6.44 8.13
CA ILE A 81 4.63 -7.68 7.53
C ILE A 81 3.65 -8.27 8.53
N VAL A 82 2.41 -8.47 8.11
CA VAL A 82 1.38 -9.01 8.98
C VAL A 82 0.83 -10.31 8.45
N PHE A 83 0.45 -11.21 9.34
CA PHE A 83 -0.07 -12.54 8.97
C PHE A 83 -1.21 -12.96 9.89
N GLY A 84 -2.14 -13.74 9.37
CA GLY A 84 -3.22 -14.32 10.17
C GLY A 84 -2.70 -15.32 11.21
N ALA A 85 -3.40 -15.46 12.33
CA ALA A 85 -3.11 -16.50 13.31
C ALA A 85 -3.11 -17.90 12.62
N ASP A 86 -2.12 -18.73 12.94
CA ASP A 86 -1.86 -20.03 12.30
C ASP A 86 -1.54 -19.98 10.79
N ARG A 87 -1.31 -18.80 10.21
CA ARG A 87 -0.95 -18.61 8.79
C ARG A 87 0.49 -18.16 8.57
N LEU A 88 1.30 -18.02 9.63
CA LEU A 88 2.70 -17.61 9.50
C LEU A 88 3.47 -18.53 8.53
N GLY A 89 4.11 -17.92 7.53
CA GLY A 89 4.88 -18.64 6.50
C GLY A 89 4.03 -19.22 5.37
N SER A 90 2.71 -19.00 5.36
CA SER A 90 1.85 -19.33 4.22
C SER A 90 1.87 -18.20 3.20
N ASN A 91 2.12 -18.54 1.93
CA ASN A 91 2.13 -17.60 0.80
C ASN A 91 2.90 -16.32 1.10
N THR A 92 4.16 -16.42 1.49
CA THR A 92 4.97 -15.28 1.95
C THR A 92 5.00 -14.11 0.97
N GLY A 93 5.02 -14.40 -0.34
CA GLY A 93 4.96 -13.39 -1.39
C GLY A 93 3.66 -12.59 -1.46
N ASP A 94 2.56 -13.10 -0.90
CA ASP A 94 1.28 -12.37 -0.84
C ASP A 94 1.39 -11.12 0.05
N ALA A 95 2.36 -11.06 0.98
CA ALA A 95 2.53 -9.90 1.85
C ALA A 95 2.79 -8.61 1.06
N PHE A 96 3.59 -8.72 -0.01
CA PHE A 96 3.98 -7.61 -0.88
C PHE A 96 3.36 -7.68 -2.28
N TRP A 97 2.45 -8.63 -2.50
CA TRP A 97 1.66 -8.65 -3.73
C TRP A 97 0.88 -7.36 -3.88
N HIS A 98 0.90 -6.76 -5.08
CA HIS A 98 0.37 -5.41 -5.37
C HIS A 98 -0.96 -5.11 -4.69
N ARG A 99 -1.94 -6.02 -4.72
CA ARG A 99 -3.26 -5.83 -4.09
C ARG A 99 -3.16 -5.64 -2.58
N ASN A 100 -2.35 -6.45 -1.90
CA ASN A 100 -2.20 -6.39 -0.45
C ASN A 100 -1.36 -5.17 -0.04
N LEU A 101 -0.31 -4.88 -0.80
CA LEU A 101 0.52 -3.71 -0.55
C LEU A 101 -0.27 -2.40 -0.73
N GLU A 102 -0.99 -2.26 -1.84
CA GLU A 102 -1.85 -1.10 -2.11
C GLU A 102 -2.95 -0.94 -1.06
N LYS A 103 -3.56 -2.05 -0.62
CA LYS A 103 -4.51 -2.04 0.49
C LYS A 103 -3.85 -1.51 1.76
N GLY A 104 -2.66 -2.00 2.11
CA GLY A 104 -1.88 -1.53 3.26
C GLY A 104 -1.55 -0.04 3.21
N ILE A 105 -1.12 0.45 2.05
CA ILE A 105 -0.86 1.88 1.80
C ILE A 105 -2.15 2.69 1.94
N SER A 106 -3.28 2.21 1.41
CA SER A 106 -4.56 2.91 1.46
C SER A 106 -5.14 3.07 2.86
N LEU A 107 -4.78 2.17 3.78
CA LEU A 107 -5.21 2.18 5.18
C LEU A 107 -4.25 2.98 6.08
N ALA A 108 -3.08 3.36 5.58
CA ALA A 108 -2.10 4.10 6.36
C ALA A 108 -2.64 5.48 6.78
N PRO A 109 -2.35 5.93 8.00
CA PRO A 109 -2.55 7.32 8.37
C PRO A 109 -1.77 8.23 7.41
N THR A 110 -2.45 9.20 6.79
CA THR A 110 -1.82 10.17 5.90
C THR A 110 -2.37 11.57 6.13
N THR A 111 -1.54 12.57 5.86
CA THR A 111 -1.92 13.99 5.80
C THR A 111 -2.32 14.43 4.40
N ASP A 112 -2.24 13.53 3.42
CA ASP A 112 -2.65 13.82 2.06
C ASP A 112 -4.15 14.09 1.97
N VAL A 113 -4.51 15.13 1.23
CA VAL A 113 -5.91 15.45 0.94
C VAL A 113 -6.55 14.31 0.17
N LEU A 114 -5.91 13.84 -0.91
CA LEU A 114 -6.37 12.76 -1.77
C LEU A 114 -6.02 11.38 -1.22
N SER A 115 -6.91 10.40 -1.42
CA SER A 115 -6.58 8.99 -1.13
C SER A 115 -5.43 8.46 -1.99
N PHE A 116 -4.79 7.38 -1.53
CA PHE A 116 -3.77 6.67 -2.32
C PHE A 116 -4.25 6.34 -3.74
N TYR A 117 -5.43 5.74 -3.89
CA TYR A 117 -5.97 5.37 -5.20
C TYR A 117 -6.26 6.59 -6.09
N ALA A 118 -6.69 7.72 -5.51
CA ALA A 118 -6.86 8.95 -6.28
C ALA A 118 -5.51 9.49 -6.78
N ARG A 119 -4.48 9.51 -5.92
CA ARG A 119 -3.12 9.92 -6.33
C ARG A 119 -2.53 8.98 -7.39
N LYS A 120 -2.79 7.68 -7.26
CA LYS A 120 -2.37 6.66 -8.23
C LYS A 120 -3.01 6.89 -9.59
N GLY A 121 -4.34 7.01 -9.66
CA GLY A 121 -5.05 7.26 -10.93
C GLY A 121 -4.66 8.59 -11.58
N ILE A 122 -4.39 9.65 -10.80
CA ILE A 122 -3.87 10.90 -11.37
C ILE A 122 -2.52 10.67 -12.06
N ARG A 123 -1.61 9.95 -11.40
CA ARG A 123 -0.25 9.68 -11.90
C ARG A 123 -0.23 8.73 -13.10
N GLU A 124 -1.08 7.70 -13.07
CA GLU A 124 -1.05 6.61 -14.05
C GLU A 124 -1.96 6.88 -15.25
N ASP A 125 -3.08 7.58 -15.06
CA ASP A 125 -4.09 7.77 -16.12
C ASP A 125 -4.17 9.24 -16.58
N TYR A 126 -4.22 10.20 -15.65
CA TYR A 126 -4.45 11.61 -16.02
C TYR A 126 -3.19 12.31 -16.55
N GLU A 127 -2.09 12.24 -15.80
CA GLU A 127 -0.84 12.93 -16.14
C GLU A 127 -0.26 12.52 -17.50
N PRO A 128 -0.27 11.24 -17.90
CA PRO A 128 0.23 10.83 -19.21
C PRO A 128 -0.61 11.35 -20.39
N ASP A 129 -1.93 11.46 -20.21
CA ASP A 129 -2.87 11.70 -21.30
C ASP A 129 -3.22 13.19 -21.49
N ILE A 130 -3.10 14.00 -20.43
CA ILE A 130 -3.64 15.37 -20.42
C ILE A 130 -3.06 16.27 -21.52
N ALA A 131 -1.79 16.08 -21.87
CA ALA A 131 -1.14 16.87 -22.91
C ALA A 131 -1.75 16.60 -24.29
N SER A 132 -2.04 15.33 -24.60
CA SER A 132 -2.69 14.94 -25.86
C SER A 132 -4.10 15.54 -25.92
N VAL A 133 -4.86 15.40 -24.84
CA VAL A 133 -6.23 15.95 -24.75
C VAL A 133 -6.25 17.47 -24.94
N GLN A 134 -5.31 18.21 -24.33
CA GLN A 134 -5.21 19.65 -24.50
C GLN A 134 -4.85 20.05 -25.94
N SER A 135 -4.01 19.26 -26.62
CA SER A 135 -3.68 19.47 -28.03
C SER A 135 -4.91 19.29 -28.93
N ASP A 136 -5.65 18.20 -28.74
CA ASP A 136 -6.87 17.94 -29.53
C ASP A 136 -7.90 19.05 -29.35
N LEU A 137 -8.10 19.51 -28.11
CA LEU A 137 -9.00 20.62 -27.82
C LEU A 137 -8.53 21.92 -28.48
N LYS A 138 -7.22 22.19 -28.50
CA LYS A 138 -6.66 23.36 -29.18
C LYS A 138 -6.91 23.31 -30.69
N ASP A 139 -6.74 22.16 -31.32
CA ASP A 139 -6.95 22.00 -32.75
C ASP A 139 -8.41 22.18 -33.14
N ILE A 140 -9.34 21.67 -32.32
CA ILE A 140 -10.79 21.79 -32.52
C ILE A 140 -11.26 23.23 -32.29
N LEU A 141 -10.79 23.88 -31.21
CA LEU A 141 -11.32 25.16 -30.74
C LEU A 141 -10.49 26.35 -31.22
N HIS A 142 -9.37 26.09 -31.90
CA HIS A 142 -8.40 27.08 -32.38
C HIS A 142 -7.94 28.06 -31.28
N LYS A 143 -7.80 27.55 -30.05
CA LYS A 143 -7.44 28.34 -28.87
C LYS A 143 -6.64 27.49 -27.88
N ASP A 144 -5.64 28.08 -27.24
CA ASP A 144 -4.95 27.44 -26.13
C ASP A 144 -5.92 27.25 -24.94
N ILE A 145 -6.03 26.00 -24.48
CA ILE A 145 -6.90 25.59 -23.38
C ILE A 145 -6.07 24.87 -22.33
N THR A 146 -6.18 25.34 -21.09
CA THR A 146 -5.65 24.65 -19.93
C THR A 146 -6.80 24.01 -19.18
N LEU A 147 -6.71 22.70 -19.00
CA LEU A 147 -7.66 21.94 -18.19
C LEU A 147 -7.23 21.98 -16.72
N HIS A 148 -8.10 22.50 -15.87
CA HIS A 148 -7.91 22.54 -14.43
C HIS A 148 -8.85 21.52 -13.77
N PRO A 149 -8.35 20.32 -13.43
CA PRO A 149 -9.21 19.23 -12.97
C PRO A 149 -9.71 19.43 -11.53
N ASN A 150 -9.10 20.33 -10.75
CA ASN A 150 -9.48 20.67 -9.36
C ASN A 150 -9.72 19.43 -8.46
N PHE A 151 -8.87 18.40 -8.60
CA PHE A 151 -9.05 17.11 -7.94
C PHE A 151 -9.28 17.20 -6.43
N GLU A 152 -8.49 18.01 -5.73
CA GLU A 152 -8.61 18.19 -4.28
C GLU A 152 -9.95 18.83 -3.88
N GLU A 153 -10.38 19.87 -4.60
CA GLU A 153 -11.65 20.56 -4.34
C GLU A 153 -12.85 19.61 -4.53
N PHE A 154 -12.84 18.83 -5.61
CA PHE A 154 -13.90 17.85 -5.86
C PHE A 154 -13.86 16.70 -4.86
N TYR A 155 -12.68 16.22 -4.49
CA TYR A 155 -12.53 15.15 -3.52
C TYR A 155 -13.09 15.55 -2.13
N GLU A 156 -12.81 16.77 -1.68
CA GLU A 156 -13.35 17.29 -0.42
C GLU A 156 -14.87 17.48 -0.47
N LYS A 157 -15.42 17.98 -1.59
CA LYS A 157 -16.88 18.04 -1.79
C LYS A 157 -17.53 16.65 -1.75
N LEU A 158 -16.89 15.65 -2.35
CA LEU A 158 -17.39 14.27 -2.39
C LEU A 158 -17.36 13.61 -0.99
N LYS A 159 -16.33 13.87 -0.19
CA LYS A 159 -16.28 13.43 1.22
C LYS A 159 -17.46 13.98 2.02
N GLN A 160 -17.71 15.29 1.91
CA GLN A 160 -18.82 15.95 2.63
C GLN A 160 -20.19 15.37 2.26
N THR A 161 -20.39 14.96 1.01
CA THR A 161 -21.65 14.31 0.59
C THR A 161 -21.79 12.87 1.11
N LYS A 162 -20.69 12.12 1.27
CA LYS A 162 -20.73 10.77 1.86
C LYS A 162 -21.08 10.79 3.35
N ASP A 163 -20.59 11.79 4.09
CA ASP A 163 -20.96 11.99 5.49
C ASP A 163 -22.39 12.57 5.67
N GLY A 164 -23.04 12.94 4.57
CA GLY A 164 -24.38 13.56 4.55
C GLY A 164 -25.50 12.68 4.01
N THR A 165 -25.27 11.39 3.75
CA THR A 165 -26.31 10.47 3.25
C THR A 165 -26.61 9.36 4.26
N ASP A 166 -27.35 9.70 5.31
CA ASP A 166 -28.23 8.75 6.01
C ASP A 166 -29.50 8.59 5.15
N SER A 167 -29.66 7.42 4.53
CA SER A 167 -30.95 6.82 4.18
C SER A 167 -30.80 5.35 3.85
#